data_AF-A0A7S2F704-F1
#
_entry.id   AF-A0A7S2F704-F1
#
_cell.length_a   1.000
_cell.length_b   1.000
_cell.length_c   1.000
_cell.angle_alpha   90.00
_cell.angle_beta   90.00
_cell.angle_gamma   90.00
#
_symmetry.space_group_name_H-M   'P 1'
#
loop_
_entity.id
_entity.type
_entity.pdbx_description
1 polymer ?
#
loop_
_entity_poly.entity_id
_entity_poly.type
_entity_poly.pdbx_seq_one_letter_code
_entity_poly.pdbx_strand_id
1 'polypeptide(L)'
;ADVIAFAESLGMAKRFESISLGQGQGPKATKMIENAQGSGGWVLLSNCHLMESWMSSLEAIVEQLNPENMSNNFRLWLTSMPAKSFPVQVLQNGVKMTNEPPSGLRANLLRTYSQFTDKMFEESNKPKQFKTLLFGFCFFHAVCQDRRKFGPIGWNIAYGFTPEDLQVCRQQLMI
;
A
#
# COMPACT_ATOMS: atom_id res chain seq x y z
N ALA A 1 3.77 1.50 3.28
CA ALA A 1 4.88 0.55 3.53
C ALA A 1 4.59 -0.75 2.79
N ASP A 2 5.55 -1.27 2.03
CA ASP A 2 5.37 -2.51 1.27
C ASP A 2 5.69 -3.72 2.17
N VAL A 3 4.64 -4.37 2.68
CA VAL A 3 4.75 -5.53 3.57
C VAL A 3 5.40 -6.72 2.84
N ILE A 4 5.23 -6.82 1.52
CA ILE A 4 5.78 -7.92 0.71
C ILE A 4 7.30 -7.76 0.63
N ALA A 5 7.78 -6.59 0.23
CA ALA A 5 9.21 -6.29 0.21
C ALA A 5 9.86 -6.47 1.61
N PHE A 6 9.14 -6.11 2.68
CA PHE A 6 9.61 -6.35 4.04
C PHE A 6 9.72 -7.84 4.36
N ALA A 7 8.70 -8.64 4.04
CA ALA A 7 8.74 -10.10 4.20
C ALA A 7 9.89 -10.75 3.40
N GLU A 8 10.17 -10.25 2.20
CA GLU A 8 11.32 -10.69 1.38
C GLU A 8 12.66 -10.42 2.08
N SER A 9 12.87 -9.19 2.58
CA SER A 9 14.10 -8.81 3.28
C SER A 9 14.38 -9.64 4.55
N LEU A 10 13.34 -10.23 5.15
CA LEU A 10 13.44 -11.07 6.33
C LEU A 10 13.42 -12.58 6.03
N GLY A 11 13.43 -12.96 4.74
CA GLY A 11 13.41 -14.37 4.33
C GLY A 11 12.07 -15.07 4.56
N MET A 12 10.99 -14.31 4.76
CA MET A 12 9.63 -14.82 5.00
C MET A 12 8.79 -14.97 3.73
N ALA A 13 9.32 -14.58 2.56
CA ALA A 13 8.60 -14.63 1.27
C ALA A 13 7.92 -15.98 0.98
N LYS A 14 8.59 -17.11 1.26
CA LYS A 14 8.03 -18.46 1.02
C LYS A 14 6.90 -18.85 1.98
N ARG A 15 6.77 -18.15 3.10
CA ARG A 15 5.77 -18.37 4.15
C ARG A 15 4.87 -17.14 4.33
N PHE A 16 4.80 -16.31 3.30
CA PHE A 16 3.96 -15.14 3.25
C PHE A 16 2.75 -15.44 2.38
N GLU A 17 1.56 -15.27 2.94
CA GLU A 17 0.31 -15.37 2.20
C GLU A 17 -0.42 -14.02 2.31
N SER A 18 -1.08 -13.61 1.22
CA SER A 18 -1.94 -12.42 1.22
C SER A 18 -3.31 -12.69 0.62
N ILE A 19 -4.34 -12.06 1.17
CA ILE A 19 -5.72 -12.12 0.67
C ILE A 19 -6.38 -10.75 0.74
N SER A 20 -7.05 -10.32 -0.34
CA SER A 20 -7.92 -9.14 -0.30
C SER A 20 -9.30 -9.56 0.18
N LEU A 21 -9.78 -8.94 1.26
CA LEU A 21 -11.10 -9.18 1.82
C LEU A 21 -12.17 -8.56 0.91
N GLY A 22 -13.06 -9.42 0.45
CA GLY A 22 -14.28 -9.09 -0.29
C GLY A 22 -15.31 -10.21 -0.09
N GLN A 23 -16.54 -10.04 -0.56
CA GLN A 23 -17.65 -10.95 -0.26
C GLN A 23 -17.25 -12.43 -0.40
N GLY A 24 -17.48 -13.22 0.65
CA GLY A 24 -17.17 -14.66 0.68
C GLY A 24 -15.74 -15.06 1.04
N GLN A 25 -14.80 -14.12 1.22
CA GLN A 25 -13.40 -14.46 1.55
C GLN A 25 -13.15 -14.76 3.04
N GLY A 26 -14.11 -14.47 3.93
CA GLY A 26 -13.97 -14.64 5.38
C GLY A 26 -13.48 -16.04 5.81
N PRO A 27 -14.14 -17.15 5.39
CA PRO A 27 -13.71 -18.50 5.75
C PRO A 27 -12.28 -18.84 5.29
N LYS A 28 -11.89 -18.34 4.12
CA LYS A 28 -10.53 -18.53 3.59
C LYS A 28 -9.51 -17.77 4.42
N ALA A 29 -9.83 -16.53 4.81
CA ALA A 29 -8.99 -15.72 5.68
C ALA A 29 -8.82 -16.37 7.07
N THR A 30 -9.90 -16.89 7.67
CA THR A 30 -9.84 -17.62 8.95
C THR A 30 -8.87 -18.81 8.88
N LYS A 31 -9.05 -19.69 7.89
CA LYS A 31 -8.20 -20.88 7.72
C LYS A 31 -6.72 -20.53 7.47
N MET A 32 -6.48 -19.46 6.71
CA MET A 32 -5.14 -18.95 6.44
C MET A 32 -4.44 -18.45 7.71
N ILE A 33 -5.17 -17.77 8.61
CA ILE A 33 -4.66 -17.37 9.92
C ILE A 33 -4.33 -18.60 10.77
N GLU A 34 -5.27 -19.53 10.91
CA GLU A 34 -5.09 -20.76 11.71
C GLU A 34 -3.85 -21.56 11.28
N ASN A 35 -3.68 -21.77 9.97
CA ASN A 35 -2.52 -22.49 9.45
C ASN A 35 -1.19 -21.76 9.71
N ALA A 36 -1.21 -20.43 9.61
CA ALA A 36 -0.03 -19.60 9.80
C ALA A 36 0.42 -19.53 11.27
N GLN A 37 -0.51 -19.63 12.24
CA GLN A 37 -0.19 -19.61 13.67
C GLN A 37 0.78 -20.72 14.06
N GLY A 38 0.52 -21.96 13.61
CA GLY A 38 1.38 -23.12 13.89
C GLY A 38 2.67 -23.12 13.05
N SER A 39 2.57 -22.78 11.77
CA SER A 39 3.72 -22.80 10.84
C SER A 39 4.66 -21.61 10.98
N GLY A 40 4.25 -20.56 11.71
CA GLY A 40 4.99 -19.30 11.82
C GLY A 40 4.96 -18.45 10.55
N GLY A 41 3.90 -18.59 9.75
CA GLY A 41 3.70 -17.85 8.51
C GLY A 41 3.27 -16.40 8.74
N TRP A 42 3.36 -15.59 7.69
CA TRP A 42 2.89 -14.21 7.67
C TRP A 42 1.62 -14.14 6.83
N VAL A 43 0.59 -13.49 7.38
CA VAL A 43 -0.71 -13.34 6.73
C VAL A 43 -0.98 -11.87 6.55
N LEU A 44 -1.22 -11.43 5.30
CA LEU A 44 -1.68 -10.08 4.99
C LEU A 44 -3.15 -10.11 4.57
N LEU A 45 -4.02 -9.54 5.40
CA LEU A 45 -5.42 -9.26 5.04
C LEU A 45 -5.51 -7.84 4.50
N SER A 46 -5.87 -7.71 3.22
CA SER A 46 -6.02 -6.42 2.56
C SER A 46 -7.46 -5.96 2.48
N ASN A 47 -7.67 -4.65 2.48
CA ASN A 47 -8.99 -4.03 2.31
C ASN A 47 -10.03 -4.42 3.37
N CYS A 48 -9.64 -4.51 4.64
CA CYS A 48 -10.52 -4.99 5.72
C CYS A 48 -11.82 -4.19 5.85
N HIS A 49 -11.78 -2.87 5.68
CA HIS A 49 -12.95 -1.98 5.63
C HIS A 49 -14.05 -2.37 4.62
N LEU A 50 -13.75 -3.19 3.61
CA LEU A 50 -14.75 -3.65 2.64
C LEU A 50 -15.58 -4.85 3.12
N MET A 51 -15.20 -5.48 4.24
CA MET A 51 -15.85 -6.68 4.76
C MET A 51 -16.36 -6.48 6.19
N GLU A 52 -17.30 -5.55 6.36
CA GLU A 52 -17.84 -5.17 7.67
C GLU A 52 -18.43 -6.38 8.43
N SER A 53 -19.15 -7.27 7.72
CA SER A 53 -19.83 -8.43 8.33
C SER A 53 -18.89 -9.46 8.96
N TRP A 54 -17.61 -9.46 8.61
CA TRP A 54 -16.62 -10.41 9.14
C TRP A 54 -15.74 -9.80 10.24
N MET A 55 -15.83 -8.49 10.49
CA MET A 55 -15.00 -7.81 11.48
C MET A 55 -15.18 -8.38 12.89
N SER A 56 -16.40 -8.76 13.28
CA SER A 56 -16.63 -9.45 14.56
C SER A 56 -15.96 -10.83 14.64
N SER A 57 -15.87 -11.55 13.51
CA SER A 57 -15.13 -12.82 13.46
C SER A 57 -13.62 -12.59 13.55
N LEU A 58 -13.09 -11.56 12.88
CA LEU A 58 -11.69 -11.17 13.01
C LEU A 58 -11.34 -10.84 14.47
N GLU A 59 -12.22 -10.10 15.16
CA GLU A 59 -12.05 -9.76 16.56
C GLU A 59 -11.92 -11.01 17.45
N ALA A 60 -12.85 -11.96 17.31
CA ALA A 60 -12.82 -13.23 18.04
C ALA A 60 -11.55 -14.04 17.74
N ILE A 61 -11.10 -14.07 16.49
CA ILE A 61 -9.84 -14.74 16.10
C ILE A 61 -8.65 -14.09 16.81
N VAL A 62 -8.58 -12.76 16.84
CA VAL A 62 -7.48 -12.01 17.48
C VAL A 62 -7.48 -12.21 19.00
N GLU A 63 -8.65 -12.27 19.63
CA GLU A 63 -8.79 -12.52 21.07
C GLU A 63 -8.33 -13.93 21.48
N GLN A 64 -8.48 -14.91 20.58
CA GLN A 64 -8.05 -16.29 20.79
C GLN A 64 -6.56 -16.53 20.54
N LEU A 65 -5.82 -15.52 20.06
CA LEU A 65 -4.38 -15.65 19.83
C LEU A 65 -3.64 -15.80 21.16
N ASN A 66 -3.12 -16.99 21.43
CA ASN A 66 -2.28 -17.26 22.60
C ASN A 66 -0.80 -17.36 22.18
N PRO A 67 0.09 -16.45 22.64
CA PRO A 67 1.53 -16.52 22.38
C PRO A 67 2.19 -17.83 22.81
N GLU A 68 1.66 -18.52 23.83
CA GLU A 68 2.23 -19.80 24.30
C GLU A 68 2.05 -20.94 23.31
N ASN A 69 0.99 -20.90 22.50
CA ASN A 69 0.62 -21.96 21.55
C ASN A 69 0.90 -21.58 20.10
N MET A 70 1.63 -20.47 19.88
CA MET A 70 1.86 -19.90 18.56
C MET A 70 3.35 -19.82 18.27
N SER A 71 3.70 -19.97 16.99
CA SER A 71 5.07 -19.76 16.55
C SER A 71 5.49 -18.30 16.74
N ASN A 72 6.66 -18.08 17.34
CA ASN A 72 7.25 -16.74 17.52
C ASN A 72 7.47 -15.97 16.20
N ASN A 73 7.46 -16.66 15.05
CA ASN A 73 7.61 -16.06 13.74
C ASN A 73 6.29 -15.60 13.10
N PHE A 74 5.14 -16.03 13.65
CA PHE A 74 3.84 -15.66 13.09
C PHE A 74 3.61 -14.16 13.13
N ARG A 75 3.10 -13.60 12.04
CA ARG A 75 2.67 -12.19 11.98
C ARG A 75 1.36 -12.07 11.21
N LEU A 76 0.39 -11.36 11.78
CA LEU A 76 -0.85 -10.96 11.13
C LEU A 76 -0.77 -9.47 10.76
N TRP A 77 -0.83 -9.18 9.47
CA TRP A 77 -0.82 -7.84 8.90
C TRP A 77 -2.20 -7.50 8.36
N LEU A 78 -2.67 -6.29 8.62
CA LEU A 78 -3.97 -5.80 8.19
C LEU A 78 -3.79 -4.48 7.44
N THR A 79 -4.42 -4.32 6.28
CA THR A 79 -4.56 -3.02 5.61
C THR A 79 -6.03 -2.63 5.54
N SER A 80 -6.31 -1.37 5.89
CA SER A 80 -7.67 -0.84 5.91
C SER A 80 -7.67 0.68 5.80
N MET A 81 -8.71 1.22 5.16
CA MET A 81 -9.13 2.61 5.39
C MET A 81 -9.81 2.71 6.77
N PRO A 82 -9.88 3.92 7.36
CA PRO A 82 -10.67 4.14 8.56
C PRO A 82 -12.14 3.74 8.33
N ALA A 83 -12.67 2.86 9.19
CA ALA A 83 -14.04 2.38 9.13
C ALA A 83 -14.59 2.20 10.54
N LYS A 84 -15.86 2.60 10.75
CA LYS A 84 -16.53 2.46 12.07
C LYS A 84 -16.77 1.02 12.47
N SER A 85 -16.87 0.13 11.48
CA SER A 85 -17.05 -1.31 11.63
C SER A 85 -15.78 -2.05 12.01
N PHE A 86 -14.61 -1.39 11.96
CA PHE A 86 -13.34 -2.03 12.29
C PHE A 86 -13.24 -2.28 13.82
N PRO A 87 -12.86 -3.48 14.29
CA PRO A 87 -12.93 -3.80 15.72
C PRO A 87 -11.96 -2.98 16.57
N VAL A 88 -12.48 -2.40 17.64
CA VAL A 88 -11.69 -1.55 18.57
C VAL A 88 -10.61 -2.37 19.26
N GLN A 89 -10.90 -3.62 19.61
CA GLN A 89 -10.02 -4.52 20.34
C GLN A 89 -8.81 -4.91 19.48
N VAL A 90 -9.03 -5.17 18.18
CA VAL A 90 -7.95 -5.39 17.20
C VAL A 90 -7.08 -4.15 17.10
N LEU A 91 -7.69 -2.96 17.08
CA LEU A 91 -6.93 -1.70 17.09
C LEU A 91 -6.16 -1.51 18.40
N GLN A 92 -6.72 -1.83 19.56
CA GLN A 92 -6.05 -1.64 20.85
C GLN A 92 -4.83 -2.57 20.98
N ASN A 93 -5.00 -3.84 20.62
CA ASN A 93 -3.98 -4.89 20.79
C ASN A 93 -2.96 -4.93 19.65
N GLY A 94 -3.26 -4.33 18.50
CA GLY A 94 -2.36 -4.28 17.35
C GLY A 94 -1.33 -3.15 17.41
N VAL A 95 -0.35 -3.19 16.50
CA VAL A 95 0.51 -2.03 16.18
C VAL A 95 -0.13 -1.27 15.02
N LYS A 96 -0.28 0.05 15.16
CA LYS A 96 -0.90 0.92 14.16
C LYS A 96 0.18 1.73 13.44
N MET A 97 0.13 1.77 12.11
CA MET A 97 0.98 2.61 11.28
C MET A 97 0.10 3.33 10.25
N THR A 98 0.25 4.65 10.14
CA THR A 98 -0.40 5.44 9.11
C THR A 98 0.51 5.51 7.89
N ASN A 99 0.01 5.07 6.73
CA ASN A 99 0.72 5.22 5.46
C ASN A 99 0.22 6.48 4.76
N GLU A 100 0.75 7.62 5.17
CA GLU A 100 0.40 8.91 4.56
C GLU A 100 1.25 9.17 3.31
N PRO A 101 0.69 9.82 2.28
CA PRO A 101 1.51 10.30 1.17
C PRO A 101 2.54 11.31 1.70
N PRO A 102 3.74 11.41 1.06
CA PRO A 102 4.75 12.36 1.47
C PRO A 102 4.16 13.77 1.60
N SER A 103 4.48 14.43 2.71
CA SER A 103 4.02 15.80 2.94
C SER A 103 4.95 16.79 2.25
N GLY A 104 4.36 17.65 1.43
CA GLY A 104 5.04 18.73 0.72
C GLY A 104 5.49 18.36 -0.69
N LEU A 105 5.43 19.37 -1.55
CA LEU A 105 5.70 19.26 -2.99
C LEU A 105 7.08 18.67 -3.30
N ARG A 106 8.10 19.07 -2.54
CA ARG A 106 9.48 18.56 -2.71
C ARG A 106 9.60 17.07 -2.43
N ALA A 107 8.98 16.59 -1.35
CA ALA A 107 9.03 15.17 -0.99
C ALA A 107 8.24 14.32 -2.00
N ASN A 108 7.09 14.83 -2.46
CA ASN A 108 6.32 14.17 -3.51
C ASN A 108 7.09 14.09 -4.83
N LEU A 109 7.68 15.20 -5.28
CA LEU A 109 8.53 15.24 -6.48
C LEU A 109 9.70 14.26 -6.35
N LEU A 110 10.42 14.26 -5.23
CA LEU A 110 11.57 13.39 -5.04
C LEU A 110 11.17 11.91 -5.13
N ARG A 111 10.07 11.53 -4.49
CA ARG A 111 9.51 10.17 -4.58
C ARG A 111 9.21 9.79 -6.03
N THR A 112 8.49 10.65 -6.76
CA THR A 112 8.13 10.41 -8.15
C THR A 112 9.35 10.30 -9.05
N TYR A 113 10.32 11.22 -8.90
CA TYR A 113 11.52 11.26 -9.72
C TYR A 113 12.49 10.11 -9.43
N SER A 114 12.51 9.60 -8.18
CA SER A 114 13.36 8.47 -7.78
C SER A 114 12.96 7.12 -8.41
N GLN A 115 11.79 7.04 -9.05
CA GLN A 115 11.34 5.83 -9.74
C GLN A 115 12.05 5.60 -11.08
N PHE A 116 12.70 6.61 -11.64
CA PHE A 116 13.40 6.53 -12.92
C PHE A 116 14.86 6.09 -12.72
N THR A 117 15.30 5.12 -13.51
CA THR A 117 16.69 4.63 -13.48
C THR A 117 17.56 5.37 -14.48
N ASP A 118 18.89 5.31 -14.31
CA ASP A 118 19.85 5.90 -15.26
C ASP A 118 19.64 5.40 -16.69
N LYS A 119 19.31 4.11 -16.84
CA LYS A 119 18.96 3.53 -18.14
C LYS A 119 17.76 4.25 -18.77
N MET A 120 16.70 4.49 -17.99
CA MET A 120 15.50 5.18 -18.48
C MET A 120 15.77 6.63 -18.89
N PHE A 121 16.72 7.29 -18.24
CA PHE A 121 17.10 8.66 -18.59
C PHE A 121 17.88 8.76 -19.91
N GLU A 122 18.53 7.68 -20.33
CA GLU A 122 19.32 7.60 -21.57
C GLU A 122 18.56 6.90 -22.72
N GLU A 123 17.30 6.51 -22.54
CA GLU A 123 16.49 5.85 -23.58
C GLU A 123 16.24 6.75 -24.81
N SER A 124 16.26 8.07 -24.63
CA SER A 124 15.91 9.03 -25.68
C SER A 124 17.09 9.38 -26.58
N ASN A 125 16.82 9.58 -27.88
CA ASN A 125 17.78 10.13 -28.84
C ASN A 125 18.20 11.58 -28.53
N LYS A 126 17.49 12.25 -27.60
CA LYS A 126 17.75 13.63 -27.15
C LYS A 126 17.76 13.69 -25.62
N PRO A 127 18.75 13.05 -24.94
CA PRO A 127 18.70 12.79 -23.51
C PRO A 127 18.65 14.08 -22.67
N LYS A 128 19.32 15.15 -23.10
CA LYS A 128 19.28 16.44 -22.40
C LYS A 128 17.86 17.03 -22.36
N GLN A 129 17.20 17.10 -23.52
CA GLN A 129 15.84 17.63 -23.64
C GLN A 129 14.83 16.74 -22.92
N PHE A 130 14.97 15.43 -23.07
CA PHE A 130 14.12 14.44 -22.40
C PHE A 130 14.18 14.58 -20.88
N LYS A 131 15.38 14.64 -20.28
CA LYS A 131 15.56 14.81 -18.83
C LYS A 131 14.90 16.09 -18.31
N THR A 132 15.06 17.21 -19.01
CA THR A 132 14.44 18.49 -18.64
C THR A 132 12.91 18.42 -18.69
N LEU A 133 12.35 17.85 -19.76
CA LEU A 133 10.89 17.70 -19.90
C LEU A 133 10.33 16.73 -18.87
N LEU A 134 10.97 15.57 -18.68
CA LEU A 134 10.58 14.56 -17.71
C LEU A 134 10.53 15.13 -16.29
N PHE A 135 11.54 15.92 -15.89
CA PHE A 135 11.50 16.63 -14.61
C PHE A 135 10.31 17.60 -14.52
N GLY A 136 10.04 18.37 -15.59
CA GLY A 136 8.88 19.25 -15.66
C GLY A 136 7.54 18.51 -15.48
N PHE A 137 7.38 17.35 -16.13
CA PHE A 137 6.22 16.48 -15.97
C PHE A 137 6.12 15.89 -14.56
N CYS A 138 7.22 15.45 -13.95
CA CYS A 138 7.23 14.97 -12.57
C CYS A 138 6.84 16.08 -11.58
N PHE A 139 7.33 17.31 -11.80
CA PHE A 139 6.95 18.46 -11.00
C PHE A 139 5.47 18.80 -11.15
N PHE A 140 4.96 18.86 -12.39
CA PHE A 140 3.55 19.08 -12.66
C PHE A 140 2.66 18.01 -12.02
N HIS A 141 3.03 16.73 -12.18
CA HIS A 141 2.34 15.61 -11.55
C HIS A 141 2.29 15.74 -10.02
N ALA A 142 3.41 16.11 -9.40
CA ALA A 142 3.48 16.34 -7.96
C ALA A 142 2.59 17.50 -7.50
N VAL A 143 2.53 18.60 -8.27
CA VAL A 143 1.62 19.73 -8.03
C VAL A 143 0.16 19.28 -8.14
N CYS A 144 -0.20 18.54 -9.18
CA CYS A 144 -1.57 18.06 -9.39
C CYS A 144 -2.05 17.19 -8.22
N GLN A 145 -1.19 16.28 -7.75
CA GLN A 145 -1.46 15.45 -6.58
C GLN A 145 -1.61 16.26 -5.30
N ASP A 146 -0.68 17.19 -5.02
CA ASP A 146 -0.74 18.00 -3.80
C ASP A 146 -1.94 18.95 -3.78
N ARG A 147 -2.36 19.47 -4.94
CA ARG A 147 -3.56 20.30 -5.04
C ARG A 147 -4.84 19.59 -4.54
N ARG A 148 -4.90 18.26 -4.57
CA ARG A 148 -6.07 17.51 -4.04
C ARG A 148 -6.30 17.74 -2.54
N LYS A 149 -5.25 18.13 -1.80
CA LYS A 149 -5.33 18.45 -0.36
C LYS A 149 -6.19 19.69 -0.07
N PHE A 150 -6.46 20.54 -1.06
CA PHE A 150 -7.21 21.79 -0.92
C PHE A 150 -8.70 21.66 -1.30
N GLY A 151 -9.19 20.43 -1.46
CA GLY A 151 -10.60 20.17 -1.80
C GLY A 151 -11.05 20.94 -3.05
N PRO A 152 -12.24 21.59 -3.02
CA PRO A 152 -12.76 22.34 -4.16
C PRO A 152 -11.87 23.49 -4.66
N ILE A 153 -11.05 24.10 -3.79
CA ILE A 153 -10.13 25.19 -4.18
C ILE A 153 -8.96 24.62 -5.02
N GLY A 154 -8.58 23.38 -4.74
CA GLY A 154 -7.58 22.65 -5.50
C GLY A 154 -8.12 22.20 -6.86
N TRP A 155 -9.25 21.49 -6.82
CA TRP A 155 -9.94 20.88 -7.95
C TRP A 155 -11.45 20.88 -7.71
N ASN A 156 -12.24 21.43 -8.66
CA ASN A 156 -13.70 21.35 -8.61
C ASN A 156 -14.18 19.88 -8.63
N ILE A 157 -13.52 19.04 -9.43
CA ILE A 157 -13.71 17.58 -9.48
C ILE A 157 -12.32 16.94 -9.41
N ALA A 158 -12.05 16.17 -8.36
CA ALA A 158 -10.71 15.66 -8.09
C ALA A 158 -10.39 14.43 -8.96
N TYR A 159 -9.46 14.56 -9.90
CA TYR A 159 -8.94 13.42 -10.66
C TYR A 159 -7.85 12.65 -9.92
N GLY A 160 -7.89 11.32 -10.00
CA GLY A 160 -6.94 10.41 -9.37
C GLY A 160 -5.66 10.24 -10.17
N PHE A 161 -4.81 11.28 -10.25
CA PHE A 161 -3.53 11.18 -10.96
C PHE A 161 -2.65 10.06 -10.37
N THR A 162 -2.53 8.95 -11.11
CA THR A 162 -1.81 7.74 -10.71
C THR A 162 -0.40 7.69 -11.33
N PRO A 163 0.50 6.82 -10.85
CA PRO A 163 1.80 6.61 -11.48
C PRO A 163 1.70 6.17 -12.95
N GLU A 164 0.64 5.48 -13.34
CA GLU A 164 0.38 5.05 -14.72
C GLU A 164 0.17 6.24 -15.65
N ASP A 165 -0.53 7.29 -15.20
CA ASP A 165 -0.69 8.53 -15.97
C ASP A 165 0.67 9.18 -16.30
N LEU A 166 1.57 9.20 -15.31
CA LEU A 166 2.92 9.72 -15.50
C LEU A 166 3.74 8.87 -16.47
N GLN A 167 3.58 7.55 -16.45
CA GLN A 167 4.24 6.65 -17.41
C GLN A 167 3.76 6.91 -18.84
N VAL A 168 2.46 7.16 -19.05
CA VAL A 168 1.93 7.57 -20.35
C VAL A 168 2.56 8.89 -20.79
N CYS A 169 2.61 9.91 -19.93
CA CYS A 169 3.29 11.17 -20.25
C CYS A 169 4.76 10.96 -20.65
N ARG A 170 5.50 10.10 -19.94
CA ARG A 170 6.89 9.76 -20.30
C ARG A 170 6.98 9.12 -21.68
N GLN A 171 6.10 8.17 -22.00
CA GLN A 171 6.09 7.52 -23.31
C GLN A 171 5.82 8.52 -24.44
N GLN A 172 4.93 9.49 -24.22
CA GLN A 172 4.66 10.54 -25.21
C GLN A 172 5.86 11.47 -25.44
N LEU A 173 6.74 11.66 -24.46
CA LEU A 173 8.01 12.40 -24.64
C LEU A 173 9.03 11.67 -25.51
N MET A 174 8.82 10.37 -25.78
CA MET A 174 9.72 9.54 -26.58
C MET A 174 9.34 9.49 -28.07
N ILE A 175 8.15 9.98 -28.41
CA ILE A 175 7.65 10.12 -29.80
C ILE A 175 8.23 11.40 -30.40
#